data_AF-A0A0G0ZE88-F1
#
_entry.id   AF-A0A0G0ZE88-F1
#
_cell.length_a   1.000
_cell.length_b   1.000
_cell.length_c   1.000
_cell.angle_alpha   90.00
_cell.angle_beta   90.00
_cell.angle_gamma   90.00
#
_symmetry.space_group_name_H-M   'P 1'
#
loop_
_entity.id
_entity.type
_entity.pdbx_description
1 polymer ?
#
loop_
_entity_poly.entity_id
_entity_poly.type
_entity_poly.pdbx_seq_one_letter_code
_entity_poly.pdbx_strand_id
1 'polypeptide(L)'
;AASKEKIMPGLYKGLIVSGVISLILFWPLTKIFTNSPIIETSFLGDKFITIPGNELNIFLSAGIGLLVTLLMVIFTEYYTSKKFRPVQNIAKASTSGHGTNIIMGLAISMEATVLPIIAIALGSYAAHLLFGLYGIAIAATSMLSLAGIIVAIDAFGPITDNAGGIAEMAGLPENVRAVTDPLDAVGNTTKAVTKGYAIASAGFAALVLFGSFLNEIVKYGGRVVFEIQNPVVLTGIFLGGMLPYLFASLSMLAVGKAAGSIVEEVRRQFREKKIMQGIDKPDYAMAVDIVTKAALREMILPALLPIVITIIVALTLGIQALGGLLIGVIVTGLFQALAMTSGGAAWDNAKKYIEEGNYGGKGSLAHQAAVTGDTVGDPYKDTAGPAINPMIKVVNIVALLLVRLIL
;
A
#
# COMPACT_ATOMS: atom_id res chain seq x y z
N ALA A 1 10.25 32.53 9.27
CA ALA A 1 10.00 31.61 10.41
C ALA A 1 8.53 31.17 10.57
N ALA A 2 7.55 31.72 9.84
CA ALA A 2 6.11 31.41 10.04
C ALA A 2 5.50 30.39 9.04
N SER A 3 6.29 29.66 8.24
CA SER A 3 5.79 28.82 7.14
C SER A 3 5.98 27.30 7.31
N LYS A 4 6.79 26.83 8.26
CA LYS A 4 7.09 25.37 8.41
C LYS A 4 5.95 24.58 9.08
N GLU A 5 5.10 25.22 9.88
CA GLU A 5 4.07 24.52 10.68
C GLU A 5 2.71 24.31 9.98
N LYS A 6 2.51 24.83 8.76
CA LYS A 6 1.15 24.90 8.14
C LYS A 6 0.89 23.98 6.96
N ILE A 7 1.91 23.25 6.45
CA ILE A 7 1.76 22.47 5.21
C ILE A 7 0.91 21.20 5.47
N MET A 8 1.30 20.36 6.44
CA MET A 8 0.54 19.14 6.75
C MET A 8 -0.91 19.41 7.19
N PRO A 9 -1.16 20.37 8.11
CA PRO A 9 -2.53 20.74 8.45
C PRO A 9 -3.35 21.19 7.24
N GLY A 10 -2.73 21.83 6.25
CA GLY A 10 -3.39 22.21 4.99
C GLY A 10 -3.85 21.00 4.17
N LEU A 11 -2.98 19.99 4.00
CA LEU A 11 -3.30 18.77 3.28
C LEU A 11 -4.41 17.97 3.99
N TYR A 12 -4.33 17.84 5.32
CA TYR A 12 -5.40 17.20 6.11
C TYR A 12 -6.70 17.97 6.08
N LYS A 13 -6.66 19.31 6.11
CA LYS A 13 -7.87 20.11 5.94
C LYS A 13 -8.51 19.85 4.57
N GLY A 14 -7.72 19.73 3.51
CA GLY A 14 -8.20 19.37 2.18
C GLY A 14 -8.89 18.00 2.15
N LEU A 15 -8.29 16.99 2.79
CA LEU A 15 -8.88 15.66 2.91
C LEU A 15 -10.19 15.68 3.72
N ILE A 16 -10.22 16.34 4.87
CA ILE A 16 -11.40 16.44 5.74
C ILE A 16 -12.54 17.16 5.01
N VAL A 17 -12.25 18.29 4.35
CA VAL A 17 -13.26 19.04 3.59
C VAL A 17 -13.80 18.18 2.45
N SER A 18 -12.94 17.47 1.72
CA SER A 18 -13.37 16.56 0.65
C SER A 18 -14.26 15.44 1.17
N GLY A 19 -13.93 14.86 2.33
CA GLY A 19 -14.74 13.84 3.01
C GLY A 19 -16.10 14.36 3.45
N VAL A 20 -16.15 15.53 4.09
CA VAL A 20 -17.41 16.15 4.55
C VAL A 20 -18.31 16.52 3.38
N ILE A 21 -17.75 17.12 2.32
CA ILE A 21 -18.51 17.44 1.10
C ILE A 21 -19.04 16.17 0.46
N SER A 22 -18.21 15.12 0.35
CA SER A 22 -18.64 13.82 -0.19
C SER A 22 -19.81 13.25 0.61
N LEU A 23 -19.71 13.24 1.95
CA LEU A 23 -20.78 12.74 2.82
C LEU A 23 -22.09 13.52 2.63
N ILE A 24 -22.03 14.85 2.54
CA ILE A 24 -23.21 15.69 2.31
C ILE A 24 -23.85 15.37 0.95
N LEU A 25 -23.03 15.22 -0.10
CA LEU A 25 -23.51 14.95 -1.46
C LEU A 25 -24.01 13.51 -1.65
N PHE A 26 -23.50 12.54 -0.88
CA PHE A 26 -23.96 11.15 -0.95
C PHE A 26 -25.43 10.99 -0.61
N TRP A 27 -25.98 11.78 0.31
CA TRP A 27 -27.40 11.67 0.67
C TRP A 27 -28.36 11.97 -0.49
N PRO A 28 -28.35 13.16 -1.12
CA PRO A 28 -29.23 13.45 -2.24
C PRO A 28 -28.94 12.54 -3.44
N LEU A 29 -27.67 12.18 -3.70
CA LEU A 29 -27.33 11.24 -4.77
C LEU A 29 -27.94 9.87 -4.51
N THR A 30 -27.86 9.35 -3.28
CA THR A 30 -28.47 8.07 -2.92
C THR A 30 -29.96 8.12 -3.26
N LYS A 31 -30.69 9.13 -2.79
CA LYS A 31 -32.12 9.31 -3.09
C LYS A 31 -32.48 9.37 -4.57
N ILE A 32 -31.64 10.04 -5.38
CA ILE A 32 -31.87 10.14 -6.83
C ILE A 32 -31.71 8.78 -7.51
N PHE A 33 -30.72 7.99 -7.09
CA PHE A 33 -30.38 6.72 -7.73
C PHE A 33 -31.08 5.50 -7.12
N THR A 34 -31.73 5.63 -5.96
CA THR A 34 -32.53 4.58 -5.34
C THR A 34 -34.03 4.81 -5.57
N ASN A 35 -34.59 4.21 -6.63
CA ASN A 35 -36.04 4.05 -6.79
C ASN A 35 -36.43 2.61 -6.37
N SER A 36 -37.43 2.47 -5.48
CA SER A 36 -37.87 1.22 -4.82
C SER A 36 -38.03 -0.02 -5.73
N PRO A 37 -37.94 -1.26 -5.19
CA PRO A 37 -37.15 -1.72 -4.05
C PRO A 37 -35.81 -2.33 -4.52
N ILE A 38 -34.71 -1.96 -3.86
CA ILE A 38 -33.40 -2.59 -4.11
C ILE A 38 -33.30 -3.79 -3.18
N ILE A 39 -33.28 -4.97 -3.76
CA ILE A 39 -33.06 -6.22 -3.04
C ILE A 39 -31.66 -6.68 -3.38
N GLU A 40 -30.81 -6.82 -2.37
CA GLU A 40 -29.61 -7.60 -2.53
C GLU A 40 -29.92 -9.04 -2.15
N THR A 41 -29.62 -9.98 -3.04
CA THR A 41 -29.62 -11.40 -2.71
C THR A 41 -28.18 -11.82 -2.49
N SER A 42 -27.78 -12.01 -1.24
CA SER A 42 -26.45 -12.49 -0.87
C SER A 42 -26.50 -13.99 -0.58
N PHE A 43 -25.42 -14.69 -0.91
CA PHE A 43 -25.22 -16.11 -0.59
C PHE A 43 -24.53 -16.20 0.78
N LEU A 44 -25.18 -16.82 1.79
CA LEU A 44 -24.56 -17.10 3.08
C LEU A 44 -24.67 -18.60 3.36
N GLY A 45 -23.58 -19.35 3.12
CA GLY A 45 -23.62 -20.82 3.13
C GLY A 45 -24.47 -21.34 1.97
N ASP A 46 -25.49 -22.14 2.25
CA ASP A 46 -26.41 -22.70 1.23
C ASP A 46 -27.72 -21.89 1.08
N LYS A 47 -27.85 -20.75 1.75
CA LYS A 47 -29.10 -19.97 1.80
C LYS A 47 -28.94 -18.63 1.09
N PHE A 48 -29.95 -18.32 0.28
CA PHE A 48 -30.14 -16.97 -0.24
C PHE A 48 -30.72 -16.08 0.87
N ILE A 49 -30.04 -15.00 1.18
CA ILE A 49 -30.54 -13.95 2.08
C ILE A 49 -30.88 -12.74 1.22
N THR A 50 -32.16 -12.37 1.24
CA THR A 50 -32.66 -11.13 0.66
C THR A 50 -32.55 -10.03 1.70
N ILE A 51 -31.64 -9.09 1.50
CA ILE A 51 -31.52 -7.90 2.35
C ILE A 51 -32.26 -6.76 1.65
N PRO A 52 -33.37 -6.25 2.22
CA PRO A 52 -34.04 -5.08 1.68
C PRO A 52 -33.14 -3.86 1.86
N GLY A 53 -32.74 -3.24 0.75
CA GLY A 53 -31.97 -2.01 0.72
C GLY A 53 -32.87 -0.80 0.93
N ASN A 54 -32.61 -0.05 1.98
CA ASN A 54 -33.15 1.30 2.17
C ASN A 54 -32.03 2.32 1.87
N GLU A 55 -32.41 3.49 1.35
CA GLU A 55 -31.55 4.64 1.09
C GLU A 55 -30.63 4.93 2.29
N LEU A 56 -31.18 4.82 3.50
CA LEU A 56 -30.41 5.01 4.73
C LEU A 56 -29.26 4.01 4.88
N ASN A 57 -29.47 2.73 4.57
CA ASN A 57 -28.43 1.71 4.72
C ASN A 57 -27.30 1.90 3.70
N ILE A 58 -27.64 2.31 2.47
CA ILE A 58 -26.68 2.64 1.42
C ILE A 58 -25.86 3.86 1.83
N PHE A 59 -26.54 4.92 2.30
CA PHE A 59 -25.89 6.13 2.79
C PHE A 59 -24.95 5.85 3.97
N LEU A 60 -25.39 5.08 4.96
CA LEU A 60 -24.59 4.69 6.12
C LEU A 60 -23.39 3.82 5.71
N SER A 61 -23.56 2.91 4.73
CA SER A 61 -22.46 2.12 4.18
C SER A 61 -21.39 3.00 3.52
N ALA A 62 -21.81 4.03 2.79
CA ALA A 62 -20.88 5.02 2.23
C ALA A 62 -20.19 5.80 3.36
N GLY A 63 -20.91 6.19 4.41
CA GLY A 63 -20.34 6.82 5.61
C GLY A 63 -19.26 5.96 6.29
N ILE A 64 -19.47 4.65 6.38
CA ILE A 64 -18.46 3.71 6.90
C ILE A 64 -17.18 3.74 6.05
N GLY A 65 -17.30 3.77 4.73
CA GLY A 65 -16.14 3.90 3.84
C GLY A 65 -15.30 5.16 4.10
N LEU A 66 -15.95 6.31 4.29
CA LEU A 66 -15.27 7.56 4.65
C LEU A 66 -14.62 7.49 6.04
N LEU A 67 -15.32 6.89 7.01
CA LEU A 67 -14.78 6.70 8.36
C LEU A 67 -13.54 5.81 8.36
N VAL A 68 -13.58 4.68 7.65
CA VAL A 68 -12.43 3.79 7.49
C VAL A 68 -11.27 4.53 6.81
N THR A 69 -11.54 5.34 5.79
CA THR A 69 -10.51 6.18 5.16
C THR A 69 -9.83 7.11 6.15
N LEU A 70 -10.61 7.81 6.98
CA LEU A 70 -10.09 8.69 8.02
C LEU A 70 -9.24 7.93 9.05
N LEU A 71 -9.75 6.79 9.54
CA LEU A 71 -9.02 5.95 10.49
C LEU A 71 -7.70 5.45 9.90
N MET A 72 -7.70 5.07 8.62
CA MET A 72 -6.50 4.63 7.94
C MET A 72 -5.43 5.70 7.87
N VAL A 73 -5.82 6.94 7.56
CA VAL A 73 -4.89 8.07 7.57
C VAL A 73 -4.29 8.28 8.96
N ILE A 74 -5.12 8.27 10.01
CA ILE A 74 -4.68 8.45 11.40
C ILE A 74 -3.72 7.32 11.83
N PHE A 75 -4.06 6.07 11.54
CA PHE A 75 -3.25 4.92 11.94
C PHE A 75 -1.92 4.88 11.19
N THR A 76 -1.93 5.17 9.88
CA THR A 76 -0.69 5.23 9.11
C THR A 76 0.20 6.39 9.56
N GLU A 77 -0.36 7.56 9.91
CA GLU A 77 0.42 8.65 10.49
C GLU A 77 1.03 8.24 11.84
N TYR A 78 0.27 7.57 12.72
CA TYR A 78 0.77 7.11 14.01
C TYR A 78 2.02 6.23 13.87
N TYR A 79 2.03 5.31 12.91
CA TYR A 79 3.15 4.39 12.71
C TYR A 79 4.33 4.99 11.94
N THR A 80 4.12 6.05 11.17
CA THR A 80 5.15 6.57 10.25
C THR A 80 5.64 7.96 10.62
N SER A 81 4.95 8.74 11.45
CA SER A 81 5.36 10.09 11.82
C SER A 81 6.35 10.11 12.98
N LYS A 82 7.32 11.03 12.90
CA LYS A 82 8.39 11.26 13.89
C LYS A 82 7.87 11.68 15.27
N LYS A 83 6.61 12.14 15.34
CA LYS A 83 5.96 12.60 16.57
C LYS A 83 5.62 11.47 17.52
N PHE A 84 5.48 10.25 17.00
CA PHE A 84 4.92 9.13 17.76
C PHE A 84 5.97 8.09 18.12
N ARG A 85 5.59 7.27 19.11
CA ARG A 85 6.40 6.18 19.68
C ARG A 85 7.05 5.28 18.63
N PRO A 86 6.36 4.80 17.55
CA PRO A 86 6.94 3.83 16.63
C PRO A 86 8.25 4.29 15.99
N VAL A 87 8.26 5.50 15.42
CA VAL A 87 9.45 6.08 14.76
C VAL A 87 10.52 6.45 15.78
N GLN A 88 10.13 7.03 16.92
CA GLN A 88 11.08 7.41 17.97
C GLN A 88 11.81 6.20 18.55
N ASN A 89 11.13 5.05 18.67
CA ASN A 89 11.75 3.81 19.11
C ASN A 89 12.78 3.28 18.11
N ILE A 90 12.50 3.35 16.80
CA ILE A 90 13.46 2.98 15.75
C ILE A 90 14.68 3.90 15.82
N ALA A 91 14.48 5.22 15.91
CA ALA A 91 15.56 6.19 16.02
C ALA A 91 16.42 5.98 17.28
N LYS A 92 15.79 5.71 18.42
CA LYS A 92 16.48 5.37 19.66
C LYS A 92 17.26 4.07 19.52
N ALA A 93 16.70 3.04 18.89
CA ALA A 93 17.38 1.77 18.66
C ALA A 93 18.63 1.91 17.77
N SER A 94 18.67 2.91 16.88
CA SER A 94 19.87 3.23 16.09
C SER A 94 21.08 3.61 16.94
N THR A 95 20.90 4.12 18.16
CA THR A 95 22.01 4.44 19.08
C THR A 95 22.78 3.20 19.53
N SER A 96 22.16 2.02 19.46
CA SER A 96 22.78 0.73 19.80
C SER A 96 23.37 0.01 18.58
N GLY A 97 23.18 0.56 17.36
CA GLY A 97 23.77 0.04 16.12
C GLY A 97 22.76 -0.42 15.07
N HIS A 98 23.29 -1.00 13.98
CA HIS A 98 22.53 -1.41 12.81
C HIS A 98 21.53 -2.55 13.11
N GLY A 99 21.98 -3.58 13.84
CA GLY A 99 21.15 -4.75 14.14
C GLY A 99 19.90 -4.41 14.95
N THR A 100 20.03 -3.60 15.99
CA THR A 100 18.91 -3.14 16.82
C THR A 100 17.95 -2.25 16.04
N ASN A 101 18.45 -1.42 15.12
CA ASN A 101 17.61 -0.63 14.23
C ASN A 101 16.75 -1.51 13.32
N ILE A 102 17.33 -2.54 12.69
CA ILE A 102 16.59 -3.47 11.82
C ILE A 102 15.56 -4.27 12.61
N ILE A 103 15.94 -4.81 13.77
CA ILE A 103 15.01 -5.57 14.63
C ILE A 103 13.82 -4.70 15.04
N MET A 104 14.09 -3.46 15.49
CA MET A 104 13.03 -2.55 15.92
C MET A 104 12.11 -2.18 14.75
N GLY A 105 12.65 -1.87 13.58
CA GLY A 105 11.82 -1.53 12.43
C GLY A 105 10.98 -2.70 11.93
N LEU A 106 11.51 -3.93 11.92
CA LEU A 106 10.71 -5.12 11.59
C LEU A 106 9.60 -5.37 12.61
N ALA A 107 9.87 -5.19 13.91
CA ALA A 107 8.86 -5.32 14.94
C ALA A 107 7.73 -4.29 14.77
N ILE A 108 8.08 -3.01 14.54
CA ILE A 108 7.11 -1.95 14.24
C ILE A 108 6.35 -2.23 12.94
N SER A 109 7.00 -2.81 11.93
CA SER A 109 6.35 -3.19 10.66
C SER A 109 5.22 -4.18 10.89
N MET A 110 5.47 -5.22 11.70
CA MET A 110 4.44 -6.21 12.05
C MET A 110 3.32 -5.59 12.89
N GLU A 111 3.68 -4.76 13.88
CA GLU A 111 2.72 -4.05 14.72
C GLU A 111 1.81 -3.12 13.92
N ALA A 112 2.35 -2.44 12.90
CA ALA A 112 1.62 -1.49 12.06
C ALA A 112 0.46 -2.10 11.26
N THR A 113 0.35 -3.43 11.20
CA THR A 113 -0.78 -4.13 10.58
C THR A 113 -2.03 -4.14 11.46
N VAL A 114 -1.88 -4.06 12.78
CA VAL A 114 -2.96 -4.36 13.74
C VAL A 114 -4.13 -3.37 13.62
N LEU A 115 -3.87 -2.08 13.78
CA LEU A 115 -4.93 -1.06 13.74
C LEU A 115 -5.63 -0.97 12.37
N PRO A 116 -4.90 -0.95 11.23
CA PRO A 116 -5.52 -1.03 9.90
C PRO A 116 -6.42 -2.24 9.71
N ILE A 117 -5.98 -3.44 10.09
CA ILE A 117 -6.77 -4.66 9.89
C ILE A 117 -8.03 -4.64 10.75
N ILE A 118 -7.96 -4.16 12.00
CA ILE A 118 -9.14 -4.00 12.85
C ILE A 118 -10.13 -3.03 12.20
N ALA A 119 -9.66 -1.91 11.65
CA ALA A 119 -10.51 -0.95 10.96
C ALA A 119 -11.22 -1.57 9.74
N ILE A 120 -10.48 -2.34 8.95
CA ILE A 120 -11.00 -3.02 7.77
C ILE A 120 -12.02 -4.11 8.15
N ALA A 121 -11.71 -4.92 9.16
CA ALA A 121 -12.59 -5.99 9.62
C ALA A 121 -13.91 -5.42 10.20
N LEU A 122 -13.82 -4.43 11.09
CA LEU A 122 -15.01 -3.82 11.69
C LEU A 122 -15.81 -3.01 10.66
N GLY A 123 -15.13 -2.27 9.78
CA GLY A 123 -15.79 -1.49 8.73
C GLY A 123 -16.49 -2.37 7.70
N SER A 124 -15.84 -3.43 7.22
CA SER A 124 -16.46 -4.37 6.28
C SER A 124 -17.63 -5.13 6.92
N TYR A 125 -17.48 -5.58 8.17
CA TYR A 125 -18.56 -6.25 8.88
C TYR A 125 -19.76 -5.30 9.14
N ALA A 126 -19.50 -4.06 9.56
CA ALA A 126 -20.57 -3.07 9.76
C ALA A 126 -21.29 -2.73 8.45
N ALA A 127 -20.56 -2.57 7.34
CA ALA A 127 -21.15 -2.34 6.03
C ALA A 127 -21.98 -3.56 5.55
N HIS A 128 -21.49 -4.77 5.85
CA HIS A 128 -22.21 -6.01 5.58
C HIS A 128 -23.54 -6.12 6.34
N LEU A 129 -23.57 -5.71 7.61
CA LEU A 129 -24.81 -5.70 8.40
C LEU A 129 -25.87 -4.72 7.85
N LEU A 130 -25.44 -3.64 7.20
CA LEU A 130 -26.35 -2.66 6.62
C LEU A 130 -26.96 -3.13 5.29
N PHE A 131 -26.12 -3.65 4.40
CA PHE A 131 -26.57 -4.01 3.05
C PHE A 131 -25.70 -5.08 2.37
N GLY A 132 -25.29 -6.10 3.11
CA GLY A 132 -24.59 -7.28 2.59
C GLY A 132 -23.31 -6.99 1.82
N LEU A 133 -23.01 -7.77 0.78
CA LEU A 133 -21.82 -7.59 -0.04
C LEU A 133 -21.87 -6.24 -0.79
N TYR A 134 -23.06 -5.79 -1.17
CA TYR A 134 -23.27 -4.51 -1.81
C TYR A 134 -22.94 -3.34 -0.88
N GLY A 135 -23.23 -3.46 0.42
CA GLY A 135 -22.85 -2.50 1.46
C GLY A 135 -21.33 -2.37 1.57
N ILE A 136 -20.61 -3.51 1.55
CA ILE A 136 -19.14 -3.51 1.46
C ILE A 136 -18.68 -2.83 0.17
N ALA A 137 -19.35 -3.09 -0.97
CA ALA A 137 -19.02 -2.47 -2.25
C ALA A 137 -19.24 -0.95 -2.25
N ILE A 138 -20.31 -0.47 -1.63
CA ILE A 138 -20.59 0.96 -1.44
C ILE A 138 -19.56 1.59 -0.51
N ALA A 139 -19.18 0.92 0.58
CA ALA A 139 -18.11 1.39 1.46
C ALA A 139 -16.78 1.49 0.70
N ALA A 140 -16.41 0.48 -0.09
CA ALA A 140 -15.22 0.48 -0.95
C ALA A 140 -15.24 1.62 -1.97
N THR A 141 -16.38 1.84 -2.63
CA THR A 141 -16.58 2.91 -3.61
C THR A 141 -16.47 4.29 -2.96
N SER A 142 -17.03 4.44 -1.76
CA SER A 142 -16.95 5.65 -0.95
C SER A 142 -15.51 5.97 -0.54
N MET A 143 -14.71 4.96 -0.17
CA MET A 143 -13.28 5.16 0.05
C MET A 143 -12.66 5.77 -1.21
N LEU A 144 -12.89 5.17 -2.38
CA LEU A 144 -12.32 5.57 -3.67
C LEU A 144 -12.84 6.91 -4.20
N SER A 145 -13.97 7.44 -3.71
CA SER A 145 -14.43 8.77 -4.12
C SER A 145 -13.46 9.89 -3.71
N LEU A 146 -12.63 9.64 -2.69
CA LEU A 146 -11.57 10.54 -2.23
C LEU A 146 -10.26 10.36 -3.02
N ALA A 147 -10.22 9.48 -4.03
CA ALA A 147 -9.00 9.22 -4.79
C ALA A 147 -8.38 10.49 -5.39
N GLY A 148 -9.20 11.44 -5.86
CA GLY A 148 -8.69 12.70 -6.43
C GLY A 148 -7.81 13.50 -5.46
N ILE A 149 -8.26 13.69 -4.22
CA ILE A 149 -7.48 14.41 -3.21
C ILE A 149 -6.30 13.57 -2.70
N ILE A 150 -6.49 12.25 -2.55
CA ILE A 150 -5.43 11.34 -2.11
C ILE A 150 -4.28 11.33 -3.13
N VAL A 151 -4.58 11.20 -4.43
CA VAL A 151 -3.56 11.22 -5.50
C VAL A 151 -2.88 12.58 -5.58
N ALA A 152 -3.60 13.68 -5.38
CA ALA A 152 -2.99 15.02 -5.32
C ALA A 152 -1.99 15.15 -4.16
N ILE A 153 -2.35 14.62 -2.98
CA ILE A 153 -1.49 14.59 -1.78
C ILE A 153 -0.28 13.65 -1.99
N ASP A 154 -0.46 12.55 -2.72
CA ASP A 154 0.60 11.60 -3.05
C ASP A 154 1.62 12.21 -4.03
N ALA A 155 1.11 12.77 -5.13
CA ALA A 155 1.90 13.41 -6.18
C ALA A 155 2.68 14.64 -5.69
N PHE A 156 2.20 15.31 -4.64
CA PHE A 156 2.92 16.40 -3.99
C PHE A 156 4.33 15.99 -3.55
N GLY A 157 4.51 14.78 -3.01
CA GLY A 157 5.79 14.32 -2.48
C GLY A 157 6.89 14.19 -3.55
N PRO A 158 6.70 13.42 -4.64
CA PRO A 158 7.69 13.33 -5.72
C PRO A 158 7.99 14.67 -6.40
N ILE A 159 7.04 15.60 -6.45
CA ILE A 159 7.26 16.94 -7.01
C ILE A 159 8.22 17.74 -6.12
N THR A 160 8.03 17.71 -4.80
CA THR A 160 8.87 18.46 -3.86
C THR A 160 10.27 17.85 -3.70
N ASP A 161 10.38 16.53 -3.77
CA ASP A 161 11.64 15.79 -3.82
C ASP A 161 12.48 16.20 -5.05
N ASN A 162 11.88 16.16 -6.26
CA ASN A 162 12.54 16.62 -7.48
C ASN A 162 12.93 18.10 -7.43
N ALA A 163 12.09 18.96 -6.84
CA ALA A 163 12.41 20.37 -6.67
C ALA A 163 13.66 20.57 -5.79
N GLY A 164 13.78 19.80 -4.70
CA GLY A 164 14.98 19.81 -3.84
C GLY A 164 16.23 19.28 -4.55
N GLY A 165 16.09 18.20 -5.32
CA GLY A 165 17.17 17.64 -6.14
C GLY A 165 17.66 18.62 -7.22
N ILE A 166 16.75 19.28 -7.94
CA ILE A 166 17.08 20.31 -8.94
C ILE A 166 17.78 21.50 -8.27
N ALA A 167 17.29 21.96 -7.11
CA ALA A 167 17.90 23.06 -6.38
C ALA A 167 19.36 22.76 -6.00
N GLU A 168 19.65 21.53 -5.59
CA GLU A 168 21.02 21.10 -5.29
C GLU A 168 21.89 21.02 -6.53
N MET A 169 21.42 20.32 -7.56
CA MET A 169 22.18 20.10 -8.79
C MET A 169 22.47 21.41 -9.53
N ALA A 170 21.63 22.42 -9.36
CA ALA A 170 21.82 23.76 -9.91
C ALA A 170 22.66 24.69 -9.01
N GLY A 171 23.09 24.24 -7.82
CA GLY A 171 23.86 25.06 -6.88
C GLY A 171 23.12 26.30 -6.37
N LEU A 172 21.79 26.20 -6.23
CA LEU A 172 20.98 27.32 -5.75
C LEU A 172 21.29 27.66 -4.28
N PRO A 173 21.05 28.90 -3.84
CA PRO A 173 21.40 29.30 -2.48
C PRO A 173 20.59 28.52 -1.42
N GLU A 174 21.14 28.41 -0.21
CA GLU A 174 20.56 27.62 0.89
C GLU A 174 19.13 28.03 1.26
N ASN A 175 18.73 29.28 1.00
CA ASN A 175 17.37 29.75 1.25
C ASN A 175 16.32 29.01 0.40
N VAL A 176 16.68 28.53 -0.80
CA VAL A 176 15.81 27.71 -1.65
C VAL A 176 15.64 26.33 -1.02
N ARG A 177 16.74 25.72 -0.57
CA ARG A 177 16.70 24.41 0.12
C ARG A 177 15.96 24.46 1.45
N ALA A 178 16.08 25.57 2.18
CA ALA A 178 15.32 25.82 3.40
C ALA A 178 13.79 25.86 3.18
N VAL A 179 13.33 26.03 1.93
CA VAL A 179 11.92 25.92 1.52
C VAL A 179 11.59 24.52 1.00
N THR A 180 12.44 23.89 0.19
CA THR A 180 12.16 22.56 -0.38
C THR A 180 12.27 21.44 0.66
N ASP A 181 13.21 21.50 1.60
CA ASP A 181 13.43 20.42 2.57
C ASP A 181 12.20 20.19 3.50
N PRO A 182 11.54 21.24 4.05
CA PRO A 182 10.28 21.04 4.76
C PRO A 182 9.16 20.47 3.89
N LEU A 183 9.12 20.79 2.60
CA LEU A 183 8.09 20.28 1.67
C LEU A 183 8.32 18.79 1.35
N ASP A 184 9.58 18.37 1.15
CA ASP A 184 9.96 16.96 0.99
C ASP A 184 9.63 16.15 2.25
N ALA A 185 9.97 16.67 3.44
CA ALA A 185 9.67 16.01 4.70
C ALA A 185 8.16 15.75 4.91
N VAL A 186 7.31 16.69 4.48
CA VAL A 186 5.85 16.47 4.45
C VAL A 186 5.47 15.42 3.41
N GLY A 187 6.08 15.50 2.21
CA GLY A 187 5.90 14.54 1.12
C GLY A 187 6.12 13.09 1.53
N ASN A 188 7.10 12.79 2.37
CA ASN A 188 7.37 11.40 2.80
C ASN A 188 6.30 10.85 3.77
N THR A 189 5.76 11.72 4.64
CA THR A 189 4.63 11.33 5.49
C THR A 189 3.36 11.13 4.66
N THR A 190 3.12 12.02 3.68
CA THR A 190 1.93 11.92 2.82
C THR A 190 1.98 10.71 1.90
N LYS A 191 3.13 10.40 1.29
CA LYS A 191 3.39 9.18 0.52
C LYS A 191 3.04 7.92 1.32
N ALA A 192 3.38 7.88 2.61
CA ALA A 192 3.07 6.74 3.45
C ALA A 192 1.55 6.61 3.67
N VAL A 193 0.89 7.71 4.02
CA VAL A 193 -0.57 7.79 4.26
C VAL A 193 -1.36 7.37 3.01
N THR A 194 -0.98 7.87 1.83
CA THR A 194 -1.65 7.59 0.55
C THR A 194 -1.49 6.13 0.14
N LYS A 195 -0.30 5.55 0.33
CA LYS A 195 -0.05 4.11 0.12
C LYS A 195 -0.86 3.26 1.11
N GLY A 196 -0.92 3.64 2.39
CA GLY A 196 -1.74 2.98 3.40
C GLY A 196 -3.22 2.95 3.03
N TYR A 197 -3.76 4.09 2.57
CA TYR A 197 -5.11 4.17 2.02
C TYR A 197 -5.30 3.29 0.78
N ALA A 198 -4.35 3.28 -0.16
CA ALA A 198 -4.44 2.49 -1.39
C ALA A 198 -4.49 0.98 -1.10
N ILE A 199 -3.76 0.53 -0.07
CA ILE A 199 -3.76 -0.86 0.39
C ILE A 199 -5.07 -1.20 1.12
N ALA A 200 -5.54 -0.33 2.01
CA ALA A 200 -6.78 -0.56 2.75
C ALA A 200 -8.02 -0.60 1.83
N SER A 201 -8.13 0.36 0.90
CA SER A 201 -9.19 0.38 -0.11
C SER A 201 -9.15 -0.85 -1.02
N ALA A 202 -7.94 -1.35 -1.32
CA ALA A 202 -7.79 -2.60 -2.06
C ALA A 202 -8.23 -3.83 -1.26
N GLY A 203 -8.01 -3.85 0.06
CA GLY A 203 -8.55 -4.90 0.93
C GLY A 203 -10.08 -4.97 0.83
N PHE A 204 -10.77 -3.83 0.91
CA PHE A 204 -12.22 -3.76 0.70
C PHE A 204 -12.64 -4.20 -0.71
N ALA A 205 -11.97 -3.68 -1.74
CA ALA A 205 -12.28 -4.05 -3.12
C ALA A 205 -12.07 -5.54 -3.37
N ALA A 206 -11.06 -6.17 -2.76
CA ALA A 206 -10.80 -7.59 -2.94
C ALA A 206 -11.90 -8.46 -2.31
N LEU A 207 -12.48 -8.07 -1.18
CA LEU A 207 -13.65 -8.75 -0.61
C LEU A 207 -14.87 -8.68 -1.55
N VAL A 208 -15.06 -7.53 -2.21
CA VAL A 208 -16.15 -7.34 -3.19
C VAL A 208 -15.91 -8.17 -4.45
N LEU A 209 -14.66 -8.22 -4.93
CA LEU A 209 -14.27 -9.06 -6.06
C LEU A 209 -14.45 -10.54 -5.74
N PHE A 210 -14.15 -10.97 -4.53
CA PHE A 210 -14.43 -12.33 -4.08
C PHE A 210 -15.93 -12.64 -4.08
N GLY A 211 -16.77 -11.72 -3.56
CA GLY A 211 -18.22 -11.84 -3.68
C GLY A 211 -18.71 -11.90 -5.14
N SER A 212 -18.09 -11.11 -6.02
CA SER A 212 -18.39 -11.12 -7.46
C SER A 212 -18.01 -12.44 -8.12
N PHE A 213 -16.89 -13.04 -7.71
CA PHE A 213 -16.47 -14.37 -8.13
C PHE A 213 -17.51 -15.44 -7.76
N LEU A 214 -18.07 -15.39 -6.54
CA LEU A 214 -19.16 -16.30 -6.13
C LEU A 214 -20.41 -16.11 -7.00
N ASN A 215 -20.78 -14.86 -7.29
CA ASN A 215 -21.94 -14.56 -8.12
C ASN A 215 -21.74 -15.04 -9.57
N GLU A 216 -20.53 -14.91 -10.13
CA GLU A 216 -20.24 -15.38 -11.49
C GLU A 216 -20.30 -16.92 -11.57
N ILE A 217 -19.89 -17.64 -10.52
CA ILE A 217 -20.05 -19.10 -10.43
C ILE A 217 -21.53 -19.49 -10.52
N VAL A 218 -22.39 -18.84 -9.73
CA VAL A 218 -23.83 -19.11 -9.70
C VAL A 218 -24.48 -18.79 -11.05
N LYS A 219 -24.05 -17.70 -11.70
CA LYS A 219 -24.55 -17.28 -13.01
C LYS A 219 -24.29 -18.32 -14.11
N TYR A 220 -23.18 -19.05 -14.06
CA TYR A 220 -22.90 -20.17 -14.98
C TYR A 220 -23.41 -21.52 -14.45
N GLY A 221 -24.32 -21.53 -13.47
CA GLY A 221 -24.96 -22.74 -12.97
C GLY A 221 -24.11 -23.55 -11.99
N GLY A 222 -22.92 -23.07 -11.63
CA GLY A 222 -22.10 -23.66 -10.58
C GLY A 222 -22.66 -23.38 -9.19
N ARG A 223 -22.46 -24.31 -8.27
CA ARG A 223 -22.69 -24.08 -6.84
C ARG A 223 -21.50 -24.62 -6.08
N VAL A 224 -20.89 -23.77 -5.26
CA VAL A 224 -19.67 -24.11 -4.53
C VAL A 224 -19.80 -23.63 -3.11
N VAL A 225 -19.66 -24.55 -2.17
CA VAL A 225 -19.53 -24.25 -0.75
C VAL A 225 -18.05 -24.29 -0.39
N PHE A 226 -17.54 -23.21 0.18
CA PHE A 226 -16.15 -23.09 0.60
C PHE A 226 -16.02 -23.49 2.07
N GLU A 227 -16.01 -24.79 2.33
CA GLU A 227 -15.76 -25.30 3.67
C GLU A 227 -14.26 -25.27 3.99
N ILE A 228 -13.88 -24.60 5.08
CA ILE A 228 -12.47 -24.49 5.48
C ILE A 228 -11.87 -25.87 5.82
N GLN A 229 -12.69 -26.84 6.22
CA GLN A 229 -12.24 -28.22 6.47
C GLN A 229 -11.96 -29.04 5.19
N ASN A 230 -12.39 -28.55 4.02
CA ASN A 230 -12.13 -29.21 2.74
C ASN A 230 -10.64 -29.06 2.37
N PRO A 231 -9.90 -30.18 2.19
CA PRO A 231 -8.47 -30.13 1.84
C PRO A 231 -8.17 -29.37 0.54
N VAL A 232 -9.09 -29.35 -0.43
CA VAL A 232 -8.93 -28.63 -1.71
C VAL A 232 -8.96 -27.12 -1.47
N VAL A 233 -9.88 -26.66 -0.61
CA VAL A 233 -9.97 -25.24 -0.21
C VAL A 233 -8.75 -24.83 0.60
N LEU A 234 -8.32 -25.65 1.57
CA LEU A 234 -7.10 -25.41 2.36
C LEU A 234 -5.85 -25.33 1.49
N THR A 235 -5.71 -26.25 0.52
CA THR A 235 -4.61 -26.23 -0.44
C THR A 235 -4.59 -24.92 -1.21
N GLY A 236 -5.76 -24.47 -1.69
CA GLY A 236 -5.94 -23.16 -2.29
C GLY A 236 -5.46 -22.03 -1.37
N ILE A 237 -5.90 -22.01 -0.11
CA ILE A 237 -5.52 -20.99 0.87
C ILE A 237 -3.99 -20.94 1.08
N PHE A 238 -3.31 -22.08 1.21
CA PHE A 238 -1.86 -22.09 1.37
C PHE A 238 -1.14 -21.61 0.11
N LEU A 239 -1.56 -22.05 -1.08
CA LEU A 239 -0.99 -21.59 -2.34
C LEU A 239 -1.19 -20.09 -2.54
N GLY A 240 -2.38 -19.58 -2.19
CA GLY A 240 -2.67 -18.15 -2.22
C GLY A 240 -1.88 -17.38 -1.18
N GLY A 241 -1.74 -17.93 0.02
CA GLY A 241 -0.99 -17.32 1.13
C GLY A 241 0.50 -17.16 0.86
N MET A 242 1.06 -18.10 0.09
CA MET A 242 2.46 -18.07 -0.36
C MET A 242 2.74 -16.94 -1.36
N LEU A 243 1.78 -16.61 -2.23
CA LEU A 243 2.00 -15.71 -3.37
C LEU A 243 2.54 -14.33 -2.98
N PRO A 244 1.95 -13.60 -2.00
CA PRO A 244 2.48 -12.30 -1.60
C PRO A 244 3.91 -12.36 -1.05
N TYR A 245 4.26 -13.41 -0.32
CA TYR A 245 5.61 -13.60 0.20
C TYR A 245 6.63 -13.85 -0.91
N LEU A 246 6.29 -14.74 -1.85
CA LEU A 246 7.15 -15.03 -2.99
C LEU A 246 7.31 -13.81 -3.89
N PHE A 247 6.21 -13.10 -4.17
CA PHE A 247 6.23 -11.86 -4.95
C PHE A 247 7.10 -10.78 -4.29
N ALA A 248 6.94 -10.58 -2.98
CA ALA A 248 7.74 -9.62 -2.22
C ALA A 248 9.23 -10.00 -2.24
N SER A 249 9.55 -11.28 -2.03
CA SER A 249 10.92 -11.79 -2.07
C SER A 249 11.59 -11.53 -3.42
N LEU A 250 10.93 -11.90 -4.53
CA LEU A 250 11.44 -11.65 -5.88
C LEU A 250 11.65 -10.16 -6.15
N SER A 251 10.70 -9.32 -5.74
CA SER A 251 10.79 -7.87 -5.89
C SER A 251 11.98 -7.28 -5.12
N MET A 252 12.21 -7.76 -3.89
CA MET A 252 13.35 -7.32 -3.08
C MET A 252 14.70 -7.77 -3.66
N LEU A 253 14.78 -9.02 -4.13
CA LEU A 253 16.00 -9.56 -4.76
C LEU A 253 16.34 -8.78 -6.04
N ALA A 254 15.33 -8.44 -6.85
CA ALA A 254 15.50 -7.63 -8.05
C ALA A 254 16.12 -6.25 -7.72
N VAL A 255 15.58 -5.55 -6.72
CA VAL A 255 16.12 -4.25 -6.28
C VAL A 255 17.53 -4.40 -5.72
N GLY A 256 17.78 -5.41 -4.87
CA GLY A 256 19.11 -5.64 -4.30
C GLY A 256 20.19 -5.85 -5.35
N LYS A 257 19.89 -6.64 -6.40
CA LYS A 257 20.79 -6.87 -7.54
C LYS A 257 21.04 -5.60 -8.36
N ALA A 258 19.99 -4.83 -8.64
CA ALA A 258 20.10 -3.58 -9.38
C ALA A 258 20.90 -2.53 -8.58
N ALA A 259 20.60 -2.38 -7.29
CA ALA A 259 21.29 -1.47 -6.39
C ALA A 259 22.79 -1.81 -6.26
N GLY A 260 23.13 -3.10 -6.12
CA GLY A 260 24.53 -3.55 -6.10
C GLY A 260 25.30 -3.16 -7.37
N SER A 261 24.68 -3.34 -8.54
CA SER A 261 25.26 -2.95 -9.82
C SER A 261 25.49 -1.44 -9.94
N ILE A 262 24.57 -0.63 -9.41
CA ILE A 262 24.71 0.83 -9.38
C ILE A 262 25.81 1.28 -8.41
N VAL A 263 25.92 0.66 -7.25
CA VAL A 263 26.98 0.96 -6.28
C VAL A 263 28.35 0.68 -6.89
N GLU A 264 28.52 -0.44 -7.59
CA GLU A 264 29.77 -0.77 -8.28
C GLU A 264 30.11 0.23 -9.39
N GLU A 265 29.12 0.63 -10.19
CA GLU A 265 29.32 1.62 -11.26
C GLU A 265 29.67 3.01 -10.70
N VAL A 266 28.96 3.48 -9.68
CA VAL A 266 29.27 4.76 -9.00
C VAL A 266 30.68 4.73 -8.43
N ARG A 267 31.08 3.63 -7.78
CA ARG A 267 32.45 3.45 -7.26
C ARG A 267 33.49 3.43 -8.38
N ARG A 268 33.20 2.77 -9.51
CA ARG A 268 34.09 2.75 -10.68
C ARG A 268 34.31 4.17 -11.21
N GLN A 269 33.24 4.94 -11.40
CA GLN A 269 33.35 6.32 -11.87
C GLN A 269 34.15 7.21 -10.91
N PHE A 270 33.94 7.08 -9.59
CA PHE A 270 34.73 7.83 -8.61
C PHE A 270 36.22 7.46 -8.57
N ARG A 271 36.58 6.19 -8.88
CA ARG A 271 37.98 5.77 -8.94
C ARG A 271 38.67 6.22 -10.23
N GLU A 272 37.97 6.15 -11.36
CA GLU A 272 38.55 6.33 -12.69
C GLU A 272 38.48 7.77 -13.20
N LYS A 273 37.53 8.57 -12.74
CA LYS A 273 37.30 9.95 -13.18
C LYS A 273 37.57 10.95 -12.06
N LYS A 274 37.93 12.18 -12.40
CA LYS A 274 38.14 13.28 -11.44
C LYS A 274 36.83 13.97 -11.04
N ILE A 275 35.79 13.18 -10.75
CA ILE A 275 34.44 13.68 -10.40
C ILE A 275 34.45 14.39 -9.04
N MET A 276 35.13 13.83 -8.03
CA MET A 276 35.21 14.44 -6.70
C MET A 276 35.94 15.79 -6.68
N GLN A 277 36.73 16.07 -7.72
CA GLN A 277 37.43 17.35 -7.91
C GLN A 277 36.58 18.35 -8.73
N GLY A 278 35.40 17.94 -9.22
CA GLY A 278 34.52 18.76 -10.06
C GLY A 278 35.03 18.99 -11.48
N ILE A 279 36.05 18.24 -11.93
CA ILE A 279 36.68 18.41 -13.25
C ILE A 279 35.90 17.64 -14.31
N ASP A 280 35.64 16.35 -14.05
CA ASP A 280 34.91 15.48 -14.96
C ASP A 280 33.44 15.42 -14.60
N LYS A 281 32.57 15.43 -15.62
CA LYS A 281 31.14 15.17 -15.41
C LYS A 281 30.89 13.67 -15.18
N PRO A 282 30.02 13.29 -14.23
CA PRO A 282 29.55 11.92 -14.09
C PRO A 282 28.87 11.43 -15.38
N ASP A 283 28.98 10.13 -15.65
CA ASP A 283 28.22 9.48 -16.70
C ASP A 283 26.88 9.00 -16.14
N TYR A 284 25.89 9.88 -16.26
CA TYR A 284 24.52 9.62 -15.83
C TYR A 284 23.82 8.61 -16.74
N ALA A 285 24.17 8.57 -18.03
CA ALA A 285 23.52 7.68 -19.01
C ALA A 285 23.79 6.21 -18.66
N MET A 286 25.01 5.90 -18.23
CA MET A 286 25.36 4.55 -17.77
C MET A 286 24.55 4.13 -16.55
N ALA A 287 24.40 5.03 -15.55
CA ALA A 287 23.58 4.73 -14.37
C ALA A 287 22.11 4.47 -14.74
N VAL A 288 21.53 5.28 -15.65
CA VAL A 288 20.16 5.10 -16.16
C VAL A 288 20.01 3.79 -16.94
N ASP A 289 20.96 3.44 -17.80
CA ASP A 289 20.94 2.22 -18.61
C ASP A 289 20.95 0.95 -17.74
N ILE A 290 21.78 0.93 -16.69
CA ILE A 290 21.85 -0.17 -15.73
C ILE A 290 20.50 -0.37 -15.03
N VAL A 291 19.92 0.69 -14.44
CA VAL A 291 18.62 0.54 -13.75
C VAL A 291 17.49 0.20 -14.70
N THR A 292 17.50 0.72 -15.93
CA THR A 292 16.44 0.46 -16.92
C THR A 292 16.47 -0.99 -17.40
N LYS A 293 17.64 -1.51 -17.77
CA LYS A 293 17.79 -2.92 -18.18
C LYS A 293 17.42 -3.87 -17.04
N ALA A 294 17.85 -3.57 -15.82
CA ALA A 294 17.51 -4.37 -14.65
C ALA A 294 16.00 -4.35 -14.39
N ALA A 295 15.36 -3.16 -14.35
CA ALA A 295 13.93 -3.03 -14.10
C ALA A 295 13.09 -3.79 -15.15
N LEU A 296 13.41 -3.64 -16.44
CA LEU A 296 12.68 -4.30 -17.52
C LEU A 296 12.81 -5.83 -17.48
N ARG A 297 13.98 -6.34 -17.14
CA ARG A 297 14.22 -7.79 -17.07
C ARG A 297 13.61 -8.41 -15.82
N GLU A 298 13.81 -7.78 -14.67
CA GLU A 298 13.45 -8.35 -13.38
C GLU A 298 11.94 -8.21 -13.08
N MET A 299 11.21 -7.30 -13.73
CA MET A 299 9.75 -7.15 -13.55
C MET A 299 8.92 -8.31 -14.16
N ILE A 300 9.47 -9.05 -15.13
CA ILE A 300 8.73 -10.05 -15.91
C ILE A 300 8.23 -11.18 -15.00
N LEU A 301 9.11 -11.74 -14.18
CA LEU A 301 8.77 -12.89 -13.36
C LEU A 301 7.72 -12.56 -12.27
N PRO A 302 7.87 -11.49 -11.46
CA PRO A 302 6.84 -11.06 -10.52
C PRO A 302 5.49 -10.75 -11.19
N ALA A 303 5.49 -10.16 -12.39
CA ALA A 303 4.26 -9.83 -13.11
C ALA A 303 3.51 -11.08 -13.61
N LEU A 304 4.23 -12.09 -14.09
CA LEU A 304 3.63 -13.33 -14.58
C LEU A 304 3.18 -14.27 -13.45
N LEU A 305 3.88 -14.25 -12.31
CA LEU A 305 3.63 -15.14 -11.18
C LEU A 305 2.14 -15.21 -10.75
N PRO A 306 1.45 -14.11 -10.43
CA PRO A 306 0.04 -14.17 -10.01
C PRO A 306 -0.87 -14.72 -11.10
N ILE A 307 -0.60 -14.43 -12.37
CA ILE A 307 -1.42 -14.86 -13.50
C ILE A 307 -1.27 -16.38 -13.70
N VAL A 308 -0.03 -16.85 -13.81
CA VAL A 308 0.29 -18.25 -14.10
C VAL A 308 -0.20 -19.17 -12.99
N ILE A 309 0.05 -18.83 -11.71
CA ILE A 309 -0.38 -19.66 -10.59
C ILE A 309 -1.90 -19.71 -10.51
N THR A 310 -2.60 -18.60 -10.74
CA THR A 310 -4.07 -18.57 -10.76
C THR A 310 -4.63 -19.49 -11.85
N ILE A 311 -4.07 -19.43 -13.07
CA ILE A 311 -4.47 -20.32 -14.17
C ILE A 311 -4.20 -21.79 -13.84
N ILE A 312 -3.02 -22.11 -13.32
CA ILE A 312 -2.65 -23.49 -12.97
C ILE A 312 -3.62 -24.05 -11.93
N VAL A 313 -3.87 -23.31 -10.84
CA VAL A 313 -4.79 -23.76 -9.78
C VAL A 313 -6.20 -23.94 -10.33
N ALA A 314 -6.67 -23.00 -11.14
CA ALA A 314 -8.00 -23.06 -11.72
C ALA A 314 -8.19 -24.30 -12.63
N LEU A 315 -7.22 -24.61 -13.49
CA LEU A 315 -7.31 -25.72 -14.44
C LEU A 315 -7.02 -27.09 -13.84
N THR A 316 -6.24 -27.16 -12.75
CA THR A 316 -5.81 -28.46 -12.15
C THR A 316 -6.56 -28.84 -10.88
N LEU A 317 -6.84 -27.88 -10.00
CA LEU A 317 -7.47 -28.10 -8.69
C LEU A 317 -8.93 -27.62 -8.65
N GLY A 318 -9.35 -26.87 -9.68
CA GLY A 318 -10.73 -26.45 -9.88
C GLY A 318 -11.15 -25.24 -9.03
N ILE A 319 -12.45 -24.94 -9.13
CA ILE A 319 -13.07 -23.72 -8.61
C ILE A 319 -12.99 -23.59 -7.07
N GLN A 320 -13.00 -24.71 -6.33
CA GLN A 320 -12.89 -24.73 -4.87
C GLN A 320 -11.50 -24.28 -4.40
N ALA A 321 -10.44 -24.83 -4.99
CA ALA A 321 -9.08 -24.40 -4.71
C ALA A 321 -8.83 -22.96 -5.17
N LEU A 322 -9.43 -22.56 -6.29
CA LEU A 322 -9.34 -21.18 -6.78
C LEU A 322 -9.93 -20.17 -5.79
N GLY A 323 -11.12 -20.44 -5.23
CA GLY A 323 -11.66 -19.56 -4.18
C GLY A 323 -10.82 -19.56 -2.90
N GLY A 324 -10.24 -20.71 -2.53
CA GLY A 324 -9.24 -20.77 -1.45
C GLY A 324 -8.01 -19.90 -1.73
N LEU A 325 -7.48 -19.95 -2.96
CA LEU A 325 -6.36 -19.11 -3.41
C LEU A 325 -6.67 -17.62 -3.27
N LEU A 326 -7.88 -17.19 -3.67
CA LEU A 326 -8.29 -15.79 -3.52
C LEU A 326 -8.27 -15.35 -2.05
N ILE A 327 -8.84 -16.14 -1.14
CA ILE A 327 -8.85 -15.84 0.30
C ILE A 327 -7.41 -15.76 0.83
N GLY A 328 -6.56 -16.74 0.49
CA GLY A 328 -5.17 -16.78 0.93
C GLY A 328 -4.37 -15.54 0.49
N VAL A 329 -4.51 -15.15 -0.79
CA VAL A 329 -3.87 -13.95 -1.35
C VAL A 329 -4.34 -12.68 -0.66
N ILE A 330 -5.65 -12.55 -0.41
CA ILE A 330 -6.24 -11.37 0.24
C ILE A 330 -5.70 -11.22 1.67
N VAL A 331 -5.81 -12.28 2.48
CA VAL A 331 -5.45 -12.22 3.91
C VAL A 331 -3.96 -11.97 4.07
N THR A 332 -3.11 -12.80 3.47
CA THR A 332 -1.66 -12.65 3.64
C THR A 332 -1.11 -11.41 2.94
N GLY A 333 -1.64 -11.07 1.77
CA GLY A 333 -1.19 -9.93 0.99
C GLY A 333 -1.51 -8.60 1.65
N LEU A 334 -2.69 -8.47 2.27
CA LEU A 334 -3.05 -7.25 2.97
C LEU A 334 -2.12 -6.97 4.16
N PHE A 335 -1.84 -7.98 4.99
CA PHE A 335 -0.90 -7.85 6.10
C PHE A 335 0.51 -7.53 5.62
N GLN A 336 1.00 -8.26 4.61
CA GLN A 336 2.36 -8.06 4.09
C GLN A 336 2.52 -6.66 3.46
N ALA A 337 1.55 -6.21 2.67
CA ALA A 337 1.58 -4.89 2.03
C ALA A 337 1.61 -3.75 3.07
N LEU A 338 0.76 -3.84 4.10
CA LEU A 338 0.69 -2.84 5.18
C LEU A 338 1.99 -2.80 5.98
N ALA A 339 2.52 -3.97 6.36
CA ALA A 339 3.75 -4.10 7.11
C ALA A 339 4.93 -3.50 6.35
N MET A 340 5.11 -3.89 5.08
CA MET A 340 6.25 -3.44 4.28
C MET A 340 6.21 -1.94 4.02
N THR A 341 5.03 -1.41 3.69
CA THR A 341 4.84 0.01 3.38
C THR A 341 5.06 0.90 4.60
N SER A 342 4.39 0.58 5.72
CA SER A 342 4.47 1.38 6.94
C SER A 342 5.84 1.24 7.61
N GLY A 343 6.39 0.02 7.60
CA GLY A 343 7.72 -0.28 8.13
C GLY A 343 8.84 0.48 7.43
N GLY A 344 8.88 0.42 6.10
CA GLY A 344 9.85 1.17 5.30
C GLY A 344 9.73 2.68 5.51
N ALA A 345 8.50 3.21 5.58
CA ALA A 345 8.28 4.63 5.88
C ALA A 345 8.74 5.01 7.29
N ALA A 346 8.56 4.13 8.27
CA ALA A 346 9.01 4.37 9.64
C ALA A 346 10.55 4.40 9.75
N TRP A 347 11.26 3.56 9.01
CA TRP A 347 12.74 3.62 8.92
C TRP A 347 13.23 4.94 8.32
N ASP A 348 12.63 5.40 7.21
CA ASP A 348 12.99 6.67 6.59
C ASP A 348 12.79 7.85 7.55
N ASN A 349 11.61 7.91 8.19
CA ASN A 349 11.31 8.97 9.13
C ASN A 349 12.17 8.90 10.41
N ALA A 350 12.62 7.71 10.83
CA ALA A 350 13.59 7.57 11.91
C ALA A 350 14.97 8.13 11.53
N LYS A 351 15.44 7.87 10.31
CA LYS A 351 16.65 8.50 9.76
C LYS A 351 16.51 10.02 9.73
N LYS A 352 15.42 10.54 9.18
CA LYS A 352 15.14 11.99 9.13
C LYS A 352 15.06 12.61 10.52
N TYR A 353 14.51 11.92 11.51
CA TYR A 353 14.47 12.40 12.89
C TYR A 353 15.87 12.58 13.49
N ILE A 354 16.81 11.68 13.16
CA ILE A 354 18.22 11.81 13.56
C ILE A 354 18.90 12.94 12.76
N GLU A 355 18.63 13.06 11.46
CA GLU A 355 19.18 14.14 10.61
C GLU A 355 18.84 15.56 11.13
N GLU A 356 17.72 15.72 11.84
CA GLU A 356 17.29 16.97 12.49
C GLU A 356 18.11 17.34 13.75
N GLY A 357 19.08 16.51 14.14
CA GLY A 357 19.99 16.76 15.27
C GLY A 357 19.75 15.88 16.49
N ASN A 358 18.70 15.05 16.48
CA ASN A 358 18.48 14.08 17.55
C ASN A 358 19.55 12.97 17.50
N TYR A 359 19.94 12.45 18.67
CA TYR A 359 20.91 11.34 18.78
C TYR A 359 22.25 11.54 18.05
N GLY A 360 22.72 12.80 17.97
CA GLY A 360 24.04 13.14 17.42
C GLY A 360 24.03 13.65 15.98
N GLY A 361 22.88 13.69 15.30
CA GLY A 361 22.79 14.35 14.00
C GLY A 361 23.43 13.57 12.85
N LYS A 362 23.51 14.24 11.68
CA LYS A 362 24.14 13.70 10.47
C LYS A 362 25.61 13.31 10.72
N GLY A 363 25.99 12.13 10.22
CA GLY A 363 27.34 11.59 10.32
C GLY A 363 27.63 10.81 11.61
N SER A 364 26.76 10.89 12.63
CA SER A 364 26.88 10.09 13.85
C SER A 364 26.72 8.58 13.58
N LEU A 365 27.15 7.75 14.54
CA LEU A 365 26.95 6.29 14.47
C LEU A 365 25.46 5.94 14.40
N ALA A 366 24.60 6.66 15.13
CA ALA A 366 23.16 6.47 15.08
C ALA A 366 22.59 6.82 13.69
N HIS A 367 23.12 7.86 13.05
CA HIS A 367 22.74 8.22 11.68
C HIS A 367 23.14 7.12 10.68
N GLN A 368 24.36 6.58 10.76
CA GLN A 368 24.79 5.48 9.89
C GLN A 368 23.91 4.22 10.04
N ALA A 369 23.53 3.90 11.28
CA ALA A 369 22.59 2.81 11.56
C ALA A 369 21.20 3.07 10.96
N ALA A 370 20.69 4.30 11.08
CA ALA A 370 19.39 4.66 10.52
C ALA A 370 19.38 4.72 8.99
N VAL A 371 20.47 5.15 8.36
CA VAL A 371 20.66 5.06 6.90
C VAL A 371 20.59 3.60 6.45
N THR A 372 21.21 2.68 7.20
CA THR A 372 21.10 1.24 6.88
C THR A 372 19.65 0.76 6.95
N GLY A 373 18.93 1.13 8.00
CA GLY A 373 17.49 0.82 8.13
C GLY A 373 16.67 1.34 6.96
N ASP A 374 16.88 2.60 6.58
CA ASP A 374 16.18 3.21 5.44
C ASP A 374 16.49 2.50 4.12
N THR A 375 17.75 2.17 3.86
CA THR A 375 18.12 1.41 2.63
C THR A 375 17.53 0.01 2.56
N VAL A 376 17.26 -0.62 3.72
CA VAL A 376 16.46 -1.87 3.79
C VAL A 376 14.98 -1.58 3.56
N GLY A 377 14.49 -0.45 4.08
CA GLY A 377 13.12 0.05 3.95
C GLY A 377 12.73 0.50 2.54
N ASP A 378 13.66 0.93 1.69
CA ASP A 378 13.41 1.40 0.32
C ASP A 378 12.73 0.35 -0.58
N PRO A 379 13.30 -0.85 -0.81
CA PRO A 379 12.61 -1.89 -1.57
C PRO A 379 11.32 -2.34 -0.88
N TYR A 380 11.24 -2.19 0.44
CA TYR A 380 10.06 -2.50 1.26
C TYR A 380 8.88 -1.57 0.92
N LYS A 381 9.08 -0.24 0.97
CA LYS A 381 8.02 0.77 0.84
C LYS A 381 7.79 1.28 -0.57
N ASP A 382 8.76 1.13 -1.48
CA ASP A 382 8.69 1.71 -2.84
C ASP A 382 8.63 0.67 -3.95
N THR A 383 8.86 -0.61 -3.66
CA THR A 383 8.75 -1.68 -4.66
C THR A 383 7.80 -2.77 -4.22
N ALA A 384 8.17 -3.58 -3.22
CA ALA A 384 7.43 -4.79 -2.87
C ALA A 384 6.08 -4.49 -2.21
N GLY A 385 6.05 -3.67 -1.14
CA GLY A 385 4.85 -3.39 -0.36
C GLY A 385 3.70 -2.83 -1.20
N PRO A 386 3.88 -1.73 -1.95
CA PRO A 386 2.84 -1.17 -2.80
C PRO A 386 2.42 -2.11 -3.94
N ALA A 387 3.34 -2.90 -4.50
CA ALA A 387 3.06 -3.77 -5.65
C ALA A 387 2.28 -5.06 -5.28
N ILE A 388 2.22 -5.43 -4.01
CA ILE A 388 1.34 -6.51 -3.54
C ILE A 388 -0.14 -6.15 -3.78
N ASN A 389 -0.52 -4.87 -3.68
CA ASN A 389 -1.90 -4.42 -3.95
C ASN A 389 -2.39 -4.76 -5.37
N PRO A 390 -1.74 -4.29 -6.46
CA PRO A 390 -2.14 -4.67 -7.81
C PRO A 390 -2.03 -6.18 -8.04
N MET A 391 -1.07 -6.88 -7.42
CA MET A 391 -1.01 -8.34 -7.49
C MET A 391 -2.29 -9.01 -6.96
N ILE A 392 -2.80 -8.61 -5.77
CA ILE A 392 -4.07 -9.10 -5.22
C ILE A 392 -5.21 -8.88 -6.23
N LYS A 393 -5.27 -7.70 -6.84
CA LYS A 393 -6.33 -7.37 -7.83
C LYS A 393 -6.22 -8.23 -9.09
N VAL A 394 -5.01 -8.45 -9.61
CA VAL A 394 -4.76 -9.27 -10.80
C VAL A 394 -5.22 -10.71 -10.55
N VAL A 395 -4.86 -11.33 -9.43
CA VAL A 395 -5.31 -12.69 -9.08
C VAL A 395 -6.84 -12.77 -9.08
N ASN A 396 -7.52 -11.81 -8.43
CA ASN A 396 -8.99 -11.79 -8.37
C ASN A 396 -9.65 -11.62 -9.75
N ILE A 397 -9.14 -10.71 -10.59
CA ILE A 397 -9.69 -10.47 -11.93
C ILE A 397 -9.45 -11.68 -12.83
N VAL A 398 -8.26 -12.28 -12.81
CA VAL A 398 -7.95 -13.48 -13.59
C VAL A 398 -8.86 -14.63 -13.16
N ALA A 399 -9.04 -14.85 -11.85
CA ALA A 399 -9.94 -15.88 -11.35
C ALA A 399 -11.38 -15.68 -11.82
N LEU A 400 -11.90 -14.44 -11.78
CA LEU A 400 -13.23 -14.08 -12.27
C LEU A 400 -13.40 -14.42 -13.76
N LEU A 401 -12.40 -14.09 -14.59
CA LEU A 401 -12.42 -14.40 -16.02
C LEU A 401 -12.38 -15.91 -16.29
N LEU A 402 -11.68 -16.67 -15.46
CA LEU A 402 -11.57 -18.12 -15.58
C LEU A 402 -12.85 -18.87 -15.17
N VAL A 403 -13.73 -18.27 -14.36
CA VAL A 403 -15.01 -18.91 -13.99
C VAL A 403 -15.78 -19.35 -15.24
N ARG A 404 -15.94 -18.46 -16.22
CA ARG A 404 -16.63 -18.73 -17.49
C ARG A 404 -15.94 -19.80 -18.34
N LEU A 405 -14.64 -20.01 -18.17
CA LEU A 405 -13.88 -21.00 -18.93
C LEU A 405 -14.05 -22.41 -18.36
N ILE A 406 -14.28 -22.50 -17.05
CA ILE A 406 -14.27 -23.75 -16.29
C ILE A 406 -15.68 -24.29 -16.04
N LEU A 407 -16.68 -23.40 -16.00
CA LEU A 407 -18.11 -23.70 -15.91
C LEU A 407 -18.80 -23.34 -17.23
#